data_AF-A0AAV8VRM3-F1
#
_entry.id   AF-A0AAV8VRM3-F1
#
_cell.length_a   1.000
_cell.length_b   1.000
_cell.length_c   1.000
_cell.angle_alpha   90.00
_cell.angle_beta   90.00
_cell.angle_gamma   90.00
#
_symmetry.space_group_name_H-M   'P 1'
#
loop_
_entity.id
_entity.type
_entity.pdbx_description
1 polymer ?
#
loop_
_entity_poly.entity_id
_entity_poly.type
_entity_poly.pdbx_seq_one_letter_code
_entity_poly.pdbx_strand_id
1 'polypeptide(L)'
;MLLFDEIRYEIGGYMIDRVRNRGLTSIIKGYVSFNKNAAQHLQNSGWFLNNNEQSNIVDDNGNFNVVIDLSTIFGFCEDYRKIILNMRQELVLIRSNSDTNAIINSTETESVKVVLNKILWKMPHISVSDVERLKLVGYVGTWNMELEAAFRGWELHEYPLLQETQRHTWNIKTATQLEKPRFVRIPYRS
;
A
#
# COMPACT_ATOMS: atom_id res chain seq x y z
N MET A 1 -5.20 -5.20 -5.24
CA MET A 1 -5.11 -3.77 -4.84
C MET A 1 -5.97 -2.82 -5.67
N LEU A 2 -6.20 -3.08 -6.97
CA LEU A 2 -6.96 -2.21 -7.89
C LEU A 2 -8.44 -2.00 -7.54
N LEU A 3 -8.95 -2.70 -6.51
CA LEU A 3 -10.32 -2.57 -6.01
C LEU A 3 -10.55 -1.29 -5.18
N PHE A 4 -9.48 -0.68 -4.67
CA PHE A 4 -9.56 0.49 -3.80
C PHE A 4 -8.97 1.71 -4.50
N ASP A 5 -9.75 2.79 -4.55
CA ASP A 5 -9.32 4.09 -5.08
C ASP A 5 -8.35 4.77 -4.11
N GLU A 6 -8.54 4.58 -2.80
CA GLU A 6 -7.70 5.20 -1.79
C GLU A 6 -7.49 4.29 -0.60
N ILE A 7 -6.25 4.27 -0.10
CA ILE A 7 -5.88 3.56 1.12
C ILE A 7 -5.03 4.50 1.96
N ARG A 8 -5.47 4.69 3.19
CA ARG A 8 -4.92 5.65 4.16
C ARG A 8 -4.64 4.96 5.49
N TYR A 9 -3.51 5.30 6.07
CA TYR A 9 -3.09 4.83 7.38
C TYR A 9 -2.90 6.02 8.32
N GLU A 10 -3.51 5.93 9.50
CA GLU A 10 -3.50 6.98 10.51
C GLU A 10 -3.02 6.45 11.87
N ILE A 11 -2.27 7.27 12.60
CA ILE A 11 -1.81 6.99 13.96
C ILE A 11 -2.19 8.19 14.84
N GLY A 12 -2.93 7.94 15.91
CA GLY A 12 -3.35 8.98 16.85
C GLY A 12 -4.19 10.10 16.23
N GLY A 13 -4.92 9.80 15.14
CA GLY A 13 -5.68 10.80 14.38
C GLY A 13 -4.87 11.59 13.35
N TYR A 14 -3.56 11.37 13.24
CA TYR A 14 -2.72 11.96 12.21
C TYR A 14 -2.59 11.03 11.01
N MET A 15 -2.78 11.59 9.81
CA MET A 15 -2.55 10.87 8.57
C MET A 15 -1.06 10.65 8.35
N ILE A 16 -0.62 9.40 8.41
CA ILE A 16 0.79 9.04 8.24
C ILE A 16 1.11 8.78 6.79
N ASP A 17 0.29 7.99 6.10
CA ASP A 17 0.52 7.67 4.69
C ASP A 17 -0.83 7.55 3.96
N ARG A 18 -0.91 8.20 2.79
CA ARG A 18 -2.07 8.21 1.91
C ARG A 18 -1.59 8.19 0.47
N VAL A 19 -2.19 7.32 -0.34
CA VAL A 19 -2.01 7.32 -1.78
C VAL A 19 -3.34 6.98 -2.42
N ARG A 20 -3.59 7.70 -3.50
CA ARG A 20 -4.69 7.48 -4.43
C ARG A 20 -4.24 6.53 -5.52
N ASN A 21 -5.15 5.71 -6.01
CA ASN A 21 -4.90 4.66 -7.00
C ASN A 21 -3.75 3.73 -6.57
N ARG A 22 -3.78 3.31 -5.30
CA ARG A 22 -2.74 2.45 -4.69
C ARG A 22 -2.43 1.21 -5.52
N GLY A 23 -3.41 0.65 -6.22
CA GLY A 23 -3.17 -0.47 -7.13
C GLY A 23 -2.10 -0.18 -8.17
N LEU A 24 -2.13 0.97 -8.83
CA LEU A 24 -1.11 1.32 -9.84
C LEU A 24 0.24 1.59 -9.19
N THR A 25 0.29 2.38 -8.11
CA THR A 25 1.54 2.66 -7.40
C THR A 25 2.22 1.39 -6.88
N SER A 26 1.46 0.45 -6.31
CA SER A 26 1.99 -0.83 -5.83
C SER A 26 2.48 -1.72 -6.97
N ILE A 27 1.83 -1.70 -8.14
CA ILE A 27 2.30 -2.44 -9.32
C ILE A 27 3.64 -1.87 -9.82
N ILE A 28 3.74 -0.54 -9.97
CA ILE A 28 4.97 0.14 -10.40
C ILE A 28 6.10 -0.13 -9.40
N LYS A 29 5.78 -0.11 -8.09
CA LYS A 29 6.71 -0.52 -7.04
C LYS A 29 7.18 -1.95 -7.25
N GLY A 30 6.25 -2.87 -7.48
CA GLY A 30 6.56 -4.28 -7.62
C GLY A 30 7.52 -4.56 -8.75
N TYR A 31 7.28 -3.98 -9.93
CA TYR A 31 8.16 -4.17 -11.10
C TYR A 31 9.59 -3.66 -10.88
N VAL A 32 9.75 -2.58 -10.12
CA VAL A 32 11.08 -1.95 -9.95
C VAL A 32 11.81 -2.48 -8.72
N SER A 33 11.10 -3.03 -7.72
CA SER A 33 11.67 -3.28 -6.39
C SER A 33 11.59 -4.73 -5.93
N PHE A 34 10.71 -5.57 -6.50
CA PHE A 34 10.63 -6.98 -6.08
C PHE A 34 11.63 -7.83 -6.86
N ASN A 35 12.45 -8.58 -6.13
CA ASN A 35 13.27 -9.64 -6.69
C ASN A 35 12.44 -10.92 -6.87
N LYS A 36 13.01 -11.96 -7.49
CA LYS A 36 12.30 -13.22 -7.76
C LYS A 36 11.70 -13.86 -6.50
N ASN A 37 12.44 -13.84 -5.40
CA ASN A 37 11.99 -14.43 -4.13
C ASN A 37 10.82 -13.65 -3.53
N ALA A 38 10.94 -12.31 -3.50
CA ALA A 38 9.86 -11.44 -3.04
C ALA A 38 8.59 -11.61 -3.88
N ALA A 39 8.74 -11.73 -5.20
CA ALA A 39 7.62 -11.97 -6.09
C ALA A 39 6.93 -13.32 -5.84
N GLN A 40 7.69 -14.39 -5.55
CA GLN A 40 7.10 -15.68 -5.15
C GLN A 40 6.26 -15.57 -3.88
N HIS A 41 6.70 -14.80 -2.88
CA HIS A 41 5.92 -14.56 -1.66
C HIS A 41 4.62 -13.77 -1.91
N LEU A 42 4.56 -12.99 -2.98
CA LEU A 42 3.43 -12.13 -3.33
C LEU A 42 2.44 -12.77 -4.32
N GLN A 43 2.63 -14.03 -4.70
CA GLN A 43 1.68 -14.76 -5.56
C GLN A 43 0.27 -14.79 -4.94
N ASN A 44 0.18 -14.98 -3.62
CA ASN A 44 -1.10 -14.91 -2.90
C ASN A 44 -1.74 -13.51 -2.90
N SER A 45 -0.97 -12.46 -3.21
CA SER A 45 -1.44 -11.08 -3.39
C SER A 45 -1.86 -10.76 -4.84
N GLY A 46 -1.75 -11.72 -5.76
CA GLY A 46 -1.97 -11.47 -7.20
C GLY A 46 -0.73 -11.09 -7.99
N TRP A 47 0.48 -11.25 -7.44
CA TRP A 47 1.72 -10.90 -8.13
C TRP A 47 2.39 -12.15 -8.73
N PHE A 48 2.29 -12.32 -10.05
CA PHE A 48 2.89 -13.43 -10.78
C PHE A 48 3.97 -12.91 -11.73
N LEU A 49 5.14 -13.58 -11.78
CA LEU A 49 6.25 -13.18 -12.64
C LEU A 49 6.05 -13.61 -14.09
N ASN A 50 5.36 -14.72 -14.32
CA ASN A 50 5.13 -15.30 -15.63
C ASN A 50 3.65 -15.28 -15.95
N ASN A 51 3.28 -14.77 -17.13
CA ASN A 51 1.89 -14.72 -17.59
C ASN A 51 1.26 -16.12 -17.80
N ASN A 52 2.07 -17.18 -17.78
CA ASN A 52 1.64 -18.56 -17.94
C ASN A 52 1.33 -19.26 -16.60
N GLU A 53 1.61 -18.61 -15.46
CA GLU A 53 1.20 -19.11 -14.15
C GLU A 53 -0.30 -18.88 -14.03
N GLN A 54 -1.09 -19.96 -14.04
CA GLN A 54 -2.53 -19.86 -13.75
C GLN A 54 -2.70 -19.25 -12.37
N SER A 55 -3.45 -18.14 -12.31
CA SER A 55 -3.78 -17.48 -11.05
C SER A 55 -4.79 -18.34 -10.28
N ASN A 56 -4.30 -19.28 -9.46
CA ASN A 56 -5.11 -20.11 -8.58
C ASN A 56 -5.65 -19.35 -7.36
N ILE A 57 -5.93 -18.05 -7.52
CA ILE A 57 -6.42 -17.19 -6.42
C ILE A 57 -7.90 -17.41 -6.19
N VAL A 58 -8.62 -17.80 -7.24
CA VAL A 58 -10.05 -18.08 -7.22
C VAL A 58 -10.25 -19.58 -7.23
N ASP A 59 -11.09 -20.09 -6.33
CA ASP A 59 -11.48 -21.49 -6.30
C ASP A 59 -12.56 -21.81 -7.35
N ASP A 60 -12.91 -23.10 -7.51
CA ASP A 60 -13.94 -23.55 -8.46
C ASP A 60 -15.34 -22.95 -8.18
N ASN A 61 -15.55 -22.40 -6.99
CA ASN A 61 -16.80 -21.75 -6.57
C ASN A 61 -16.77 -20.22 -6.73
N GLY A 62 -15.69 -19.65 -7.27
CA GLY A 62 -15.55 -18.21 -7.44
C GLY A 62 -15.12 -17.44 -6.19
N ASN A 63 -14.74 -18.13 -5.10
CA ASN A 63 -14.24 -17.48 -3.88
C ASN A 63 -12.73 -17.27 -3.95
N PHE A 64 -12.25 -16.24 -3.26
CA PHE A 64 -10.83 -15.96 -3.15
C PHE A 64 -10.44 -15.61 -1.71
N ASN A 65 -9.18 -15.86 -1.38
CA ASN A 65 -8.56 -15.41 -0.14
C ASN A 65 -7.18 -14.85 -0.43
N VAL A 66 -7.01 -13.55 -0.19
CA VAL A 66 -5.82 -12.80 -0.58
C VAL A 66 -5.23 -12.14 0.65
N VAL A 67 -3.91 -12.23 0.78
CA VAL A 67 -3.13 -11.53 1.80
C VAL A 67 -2.27 -10.50 1.09
N ILE A 68 -2.27 -9.26 1.56
CA ILE A 68 -1.46 -8.18 0.99
C ILE A 68 -0.63 -7.58 2.11
N ASP A 69 0.69 -7.57 1.91
CA ASP A 69 1.63 -7.04 2.88
C ASP A 69 1.53 -5.51 2.94
N LEU A 70 1.33 -4.95 4.13
CA LEU A 70 1.23 -3.49 4.32
C LEU A 70 2.47 -2.74 3.85
N SER A 71 3.66 -3.36 3.88
CA SER A 71 4.91 -2.79 3.35
C SER A 71 4.90 -2.62 1.82
N THR A 72 4.08 -3.37 1.09
CA THR A 72 3.91 -3.19 -0.37
C THR A 72 2.99 -2.02 -0.70
N ILE A 73 2.21 -1.57 0.29
CA ILE A 73 1.17 -0.56 0.16
C ILE A 73 1.67 0.78 0.71
N PHE A 74 2.22 0.76 1.92
CA PHE A 74 2.65 1.93 2.67
C PHE A 74 4.16 1.93 2.83
N GLY A 75 4.78 3.07 2.54
CA GLY A 75 6.22 3.22 2.77
C GLY A 75 6.56 3.30 4.25
N PHE A 76 5.63 3.80 5.08
CA PHE A 76 5.76 3.75 6.53
C PHE A 76 5.99 2.32 7.03
N CYS A 77 5.19 1.36 6.58
CA CYS A 77 5.33 -0.05 6.96
C CYS A 77 6.57 -0.74 6.38
N GLU A 78 7.23 -0.15 5.38
CA GLU A 78 8.49 -0.64 4.83
C GLU A 78 9.71 -0.16 5.63
N ASP A 79 9.71 1.12 5.99
CA ASP A 79 10.87 1.83 6.54
C ASP A 79 10.85 1.94 8.07
N TYR A 80 9.67 2.09 8.68
CA TYR A 80 9.56 2.35 10.11
C TYR A 80 9.69 1.05 10.92
N ARG A 81 10.77 0.96 11.72
CA ARG A 81 11.12 -0.22 12.53
C ARG A 81 11.03 0.00 14.05
N LYS A 82 10.60 1.18 14.49
CA LYS A 82 10.49 1.53 15.92
C LYS A 82 9.12 1.08 16.46
N ILE A 83 9.02 0.96 17.77
CA ILE A 83 7.77 0.58 18.45
C ILE A 83 6.84 1.78 18.52
N ILE A 84 5.55 1.54 18.28
CA ILE A 84 4.48 2.53 18.51
C ILE A 84 3.79 2.15 19.83
N LEU A 85 3.88 3.02 20.83
CA LEU A 85 3.35 2.76 22.18
C LEU A 85 2.03 3.48 22.38
N ASN A 86 0.99 2.74 22.76
CA ASN A 86 -0.32 3.26 23.19
C ASN A 86 -1.00 4.24 22.20
N MET A 87 -0.70 4.13 20.91
CA MET A 87 -1.35 4.94 19.88
C MET A 87 -2.45 4.16 19.19
N ARG A 88 -3.61 4.79 19.00
CA ARG A 88 -4.66 4.27 18.13
C ARG A 88 -4.15 4.24 16.69
N GLN A 89 -4.32 3.12 16.01
CA GLN A 89 -3.96 2.95 14.60
C GLN A 89 -5.24 2.69 13.80
N GLU A 90 -5.36 3.32 12.64
CA GLU A 90 -6.54 3.20 11.79
C GLU A 90 -6.14 2.97 10.33
N LEU A 91 -6.78 1.97 9.72
CA LEU A 91 -6.65 1.66 8.31
C LEU A 91 -7.96 1.99 7.62
N VAL A 92 -7.95 2.96 6.72
CA VAL A 92 -9.11 3.37 5.94
C VAL A 92 -8.94 2.91 4.51
N LEU A 93 -9.93 2.14 4.03
CA LEU A 93 -10.00 1.63 2.66
C LEU A 93 -11.21 2.27 1.97
N ILE A 94 -10.98 3.02 0.91
CA ILE A 94 -12.04 3.60 0.07
C ILE A 94 -12.11 2.76 -1.20
N ARG A 95 -13.22 2.03 -1.34
CA ARG A 95 -13.48 1.18 -2.51
C ARG A 95 -13.82 2.05 -3.73
N SER A 96 -13.34 1.62 -4.90
CA SER A 96 -13.75 2.23 -6.16
C SER A 96 -15.25 2.08 -6.40
N ASN A 97 -15.82 3.00 -7.18
CA ASN A 97 -17.22 2.90 -7.59
C ASN A 97 -17.47 1.80 -8.64
N SER A 98 -16.41 1.25 -9.22
CA SER A 98 -16.45 0.22 -10.27
C SER A 98 -15.39 -0.85 -10.02
N ASP A 99 -15.70 -2.09 -10.39
CA ASP A 99 -14.76 -3.23 -10.30
C ASP A 99 -13.99 -3.47 -11.61
N THR A 100 -14.19 -2.61 -12.63
CA THR A 100 -13.58 -2.75 -13.96
C THR A 100 -12.06 -2.85 -13.95
N ASN A 101 -11.40 -2.17 -13.01
CA ASN A 101 -9.94 -2.25 -12.87
C ASN A 101 -9.46 -3.49 -12.11
N ALA A 102 -10.35 -4.18 -11.39
CA ALA A 102 -10.01 -5.32 -10.55
C ALA A 102 -10.30 -6.68 -11.21
N ILE A 103 -11.07 -6.69 -12.30
CA ILE A 103 -11.54 -7.91 -12.98
C ILE A 103 -11.06 -7.91 -14.43
N ILE A 104 -10.57 -9.06 -14.90
CA ILE A 104 -10.32 -9.31 -16.31
C ILE A 104 -11.39 -10.31 -16.77
N ASN A 105 -12.34 -9.86 -17.58
CA ASN A 105 -13.35 -10.72 -18.18
C ASN A 105 -12.82 -11.31 -19.49
N SER A 106 -12.94 -12.62 -19.67
CA SER A 106 -12.66 -13.28 -20.95
C SER A 106 -13.81 -13.12 -21.96
N THR A 107 -15.02 -12.85 -21.48
CA THR A 107 -16.23 -12.64 -22.30
C THR A 107 -16.94 -11.35 -21.88
N GLU A 108 -17.22 -10.47 -22.84
CA GLU A 108 -17.81 -9.13 -22.62
C GLU A 108 -19.28 -9.16 -22.14
N THR A 109 -19.92 -10.33 -22.15
CA THR A 109 -21.37 -10.49 -21.93
C THR A 109 -21.79 -10.57 -20.46
N GLU A 110 -20.89 -10.82 -19.52
CA GLU A 110 -21.24 -10.99 -18.11
C GLU A 110 -20.64 -9.90 -17.22
N SER A 111 -21.50 -9.18 -16.51
CA SER A 111 -21.08 -8.22 -15.48
C SER A 111 -20.66 -8.96 -14.21
N VAL A 112 -19.37 -9.29 -14.11
CA VAL A 112 -18.79 -9.87 -12.91
C VAL A 112 -18.58 -8.78 -11.85
N LYS A 113 -18.83 -9.10 -10.57
CA LYS A 113 -18.68 -8.17 -9.45
C LYS A 113 -17.90 -8.83 -8.32
N VAL A 114 -17.00 -8.09 -7.70
CA VAL A 114 -16.25 -8.56 -6.52
C VAL A 114 -17.05 -8.26 -5.25
N VAL A 115 -17.35 -9.27 -4.44
CA VAL A 115 -17.97 -9.07 -3.12
C VAL A 115 -16.93 -9.33 -2.03
N LEU A 116 -16.74 -8.34 -1.15
CA LEU A 116 -15.84 -8.49 -0.01
C LEU A 116 -16.65 -8.94 1.21
N ASN A 117 -16.52 -10.21 1.59
CA ASN A 117 -17.24 -10.75 2.73
C ASN A 117 -16.56 -10.38 4.06
N LYS A 118 -15.22 -10.36 4.07
CA LYS A 118 -14.44 -10.12 5.28
C LYS A 118 -13.12 -9.45 4.93
N ILE A 119 -12.80 -8.38 5.65
CA ILE A 119 -11.49 -7.73 5.60
C ILE A 119 -10.87 -7.85 6.98
N LEU A 120 -9.65 -8.38 7.04
CA LEU A 120 -8.85 -8.46 8.25
C LEU A 120 -7.55 -7.71 8.02
N TRP A 121 -7.14 -6.95 9.02
CA TRP A 121 -5.81 -6.38 9.10
C TRP A 121 -5.09 -7.02 10.28
N LYS A 122 -3.81 -7.33 10.09
CA LYS A 122 -2.95 -7.94 11.11
C LYS A 122 -1.77 -7.02 11.35
N MET A 123 -1.58 -6.60 12.59
CA MET A 123 -0.45 -5.79 13.01
C MET A 123 0.35 -6.55 14.06
N PRO A 124 1.70 -6.63 13.94
CA PRO A 124 2.52 -7.22 14.99
C PRO A 124 2.34 -6.48 16.31
N HIS A 125 2.09 -7.23 17.39
CA HIS A 125 1.94 -6.70 18.73
C HIS A 125 3.00 -7.29 19.65
N ILE A 126 3.73 -6.44 20.37
CA ILE A 126 4.75 -6.83 21.33
C ILE A 126 4.20 -6.62 22.75
N SER A 127 4.08 -7.70 23.51
CA SER A 127 3.77 -7.65 24.94
C SER A 127 5.06 -7.80 25.75
N VAL A 128 5.26 -6.91 26.73
CA VAL A 128 6.39 -6.96 27.67
C VAL A 128 5.88 -7.23 29.09
N SER A 129 6.75 -7.67 29.99
CA SER A 129 6.40 -7.81 31.42
C SER A 129 6.01 -6.46 32.03
N ASP A 130 5.26 -6.47 33.12
CA ASP A 130 4.79 -5.23 33.75
C ASP A 130 5.95 -4.32 34.17
N VAL A 131 7.07 -4.90 34.61
CA VAL A 131 8.30 -4.17 34.97
C VAL A 131 8.87 -3.41 33.76
N GLU A 132 8.97 -4.07 32.60
CA GLU A 132 9.49 -3.44 31.38
C GLU A 132 8.48 -2.47 30.76
N ARG A 133 7.18 -2.77 30.89
CA ARG A 133 6.10 -1.87 30.48
C ARG A 133 6.17 -0.55 31.25
N LEU A 134 6.35 -0.59 32.57
CA LEU A 134 6.48 0.60 33.41
C LEU A 134 7.71 1.43 33.01
N LYS A 135 8.84 0.77 32.71
CA LYS A 135 10.03 1.46 32.19
C LYS A 135 9.73 2.15 30.85
N LEU A 136 9.10 1.47 29.89
CA LEU A 136 8.75 2.05 28.59
C LEU A 136 7.81 3.25 28.72
N VAL A 137 6.77 3.15 29.57
CA VAL A 137 5.86 4.26 29.84
C VAL A 137 6.60 5.41 30.53
N GLY A 138 7.50 5.11 31.47
CA GLY A 138 8.36 6.11 32.11
C GLY A 138 9.29 6.82 31.13
N TYR A 139 9.89 6.08 30.18
CA TYR A 139 10.72 6.66 29.12
C TYR A 139 9.90 7.63 28.26
N VAL A 140 8.73 7.23 27.78
CA VAL A 140 7.86 8.09 26.95
C VAL A 140 7.31 9.29 27.73
N GLY A 141 6.96 9.11 29.01
CA GLY A 141 6.42 10.20 29.83
C GLY A 141 7.46 11.23 30.26
N THR A 142 8.72 10.81 30.44
CA THR A 142 9.82 11.69 30.85
C THR A 142 10.46 12.40 29.65
N TRP A 143 10.55 11.71 28.51
CA TRP A 143 11.04 12.27 27.26
C TRP A 143 9.86 12.82 26.45
N ASN A 144 9.65 14.13 26.49
CA ASN A 144 8.83 14.84 25.49
C ASN A 144 9.57 14.90 24.14
N MET A 145 9.99 13.74 23.64
CA MET A 145 10.82 13.61 22.45
C MET A 145 9.93 13.39 21.25
N GLU A 146 9.99 14.33 20.32
CA GLU A 146 9.46 14.15 18.98
C GLU A 146 10.21 12.99 18.32
N LEU A 147 9.49 11.91 18.02
CA LEU A 147 10.10 10.73 17.46
C LEU A 147 10.18 10.90 15.96
N GLU A 148 11.38 11.19 15.46
CA GLU A 148 11.60 11.30 14.02
C GLU A 148 11.28 9.96 13.35
N ALA A 149 10.29 10.02 12.46
CA ALA A 149 9.81 8.92 11.64
C ALA A 149 10.15 9.22 10.17
N ALA A 150 11.37 8.86 9.76
CA ALA A 150 11.76 8.95 8.36
C ALA A 150 11.24 7.73 7.58
N PHE A 151 10.40 7.96 6.58
CA PHE A 151 9.92 6.93 5.66
C PHE A 151 9.70 7.50 4.26
N ARG A 152 9.60 6.61 3.27
CA ARG A 152 9.36 6.99 1.87
C ARG A 152 7.87 7.11 1.57
N GLY A 153 7.37 8.33 1.41
CA GLY A 153 6.05 8.58 0.82
C GLY A 153 6.03 8.31 -0.69
N TRP A 154 4.83 8.17 -1.25
CA TRP A 154 4.63 7.99 -2.69
C TRP A 154 3.63 9.03 -3.18
N GLU A 155 3.91 9.64 -4.33
CA GLU A 155 3.00 10.54 -5.03
C GLU A 155 2.82 10.01 -6.47
N LEU A 156 1.58 9.96 -6.94
CA LEU A 156 1.23 9.48 -8.28
C LEU A 156 0.60 10.61 -9.07
N HIS A 157 1.13 10.86 -10.26
CA HIS A 157 0.56 11.75 -11.25
C HIS A 157 0.18 10.94 -12.49
N GLU A 158 -1.10 10.97 -12.85
CA GLU A 158 -1.63 10.27 -14.02
C GLU A 158 -1.99 11.28 -15.12
N TYR A 159 -1.64 10.94 -16.35
CA TYR A 159 -2.16 11.60 -17.54
C TYR A 159 -3.16 10.66 -18.21
N PRO A 160 -4.44 11.04 -18.32
CA PRO A 160 -5.46 10.16 -18.91
C PRO A 160 -5.26 9.96 -20.43
N LEU A 161 -4.56 10.88 -21.09
CA LEU A 161 -4.26 10.85 -22.51
C LEU A 161 -2.78 11.17 -22.72
N LEU A 162 -2.11 10.39 -23.57
CA LEU A 162 -0.74 10.66 -23.95
C LEU A 162 -0.70 11.94 -24.78
N GLN A 163 -0.04 12.98 -24.28
CA GLN A 163 0.16 14.19 -25.05
C GLN A 163 1.20 13.92 -26.14
N GLU A 164 1.01 14.48 -27.34
CA GLU A 164 1.98 14.41 -28.45
C GLU A 164 3.27 15.23 -28.17
N THR A 165 3.34 15.86 -27.00
CA THR A 165 4.45 16.72 -26.59
C THR A 165 5.61 15.88 -26.03
N GLN A 166 6.83 16.23 -26.44
CA GLN A 166 8.07 15.61 -25.94
C GLN A 166 8.52 16.17 -24.58
N ARG A 167 7.78 17.12 -24.00
CA ARG A 167 8.13 17.81 -22.75
C ARG A 167 6.94 17.81 -21.80
N HIS A 168 7.18 17.30 -20.59
CA HIS A 168 6.22 17.27 -19.51
C HIS A 168 6.77 18.02 -18.31
N THR A 169 5.89 18.68 -17.55
CA THR A 169 6.24 19.41 -16.33
C THR A 169 5.29 18.99 -15.22
N TRP A 170 5.86 18.55 -14.11
CA TRP A 170 5.12 18.15 -12.91
C TRP A 170 5.44 19.11 -11.78
N ASN A 171 4.39 19.57 -11.09
CA ASN A 171 4.55 20.30 -9.85
C ASN A 171 4.66 19.29 -8.71
N ILE A 172 5.88 19.08 -8.22
CA ILE A 172 6.13 18.24 -7.06
C ILE A 172 5.84 19.08 -5.81
N LYS A 173 4.88 18.65 -4.99
CA LYS A 173 4.59 19.31 -3.72
C LYS A 173 5.64 18.88 -2.70
N THR A 174 6.65 19.70 -2.49
CA THR A 174 7.50 19.60 -1.29
C THR A 174 6.79 20.37 -0.18
N ALA A 175 5.97 19.69 0.64
CA ALA A 175 5.14 20.37 1.65
C ALA A 175 6.00 21.06 2.72
N THR A 176 7.24 20.59 2.90
CA THR A 176 8.24 21.15 3.82
C THR A 176 9.63 20.98 3.20
N GLN A 177 10.63 21.77 3.63
CA GLN A 177 12.04 21.56 3.25
C GLN A 177 12.59 20.17 3.69
N LEU A 178 11.80 19.36 4.41
CA LEU A 178 12.11 18.01 4.85
C LEU A 178 11.93 16.96 3.75
N GLU A 179 11.01 17.18 2.81
CA GLU A 179 10.68 16.20 1.77
C GLU A 179 11.57 16.38 0.55
N LYS A 180 12.43 15.40 0.26
CA LYS A 180 13.28 15.38 -0.93
C LYS A 180 12.89 14.23 -1.85
N PRO A 181 12.50 14.49 -3.11
CA PRO A 181 12.29 13.45 -4.12
C PRO A 181 13.57 12.62 -4.28
N ARG A 182 13.45 11.30 -4.14
CA ARG A 182 14.59 10.38 -4.30
C ARG A 182 14.62 9.70 -5.65
N PHE A 183 13.46 9.31 -6.16
CA PHE A 183 13.33 8.56 -7.41
C PHE A 183 12.09 9.04 -8.16
N VAL A 184 12.21 9.14 -9.48
CA VAL A 184 11.08 9.36 -10.38
C VAL A 184 10.95 8.11 -11.25
N ARG A 185 9.74 7.55 -11.33
CA ARG A 185 9.44 6.37 -12.14
C ARG A 185 8.35 6.72 -13.12
N ILE A 186 8.59 6.45 -14.41
CA ILE A 186 7.66 6.76 -15.49
C ILE A 186 7.26 5.43 -16.14
N PRO A 187 6.16 4.82 -15.69
CA PRO A 187 5.59 3.67 -16.38
C PRO A 187 4.78 4.13 -17.59
N TYR A 188 4.74 3.31 -18.63
CA TYR A 188 3.84 3.47 -19.76
C TYR A 188 2.91 2.26 -19.83
N ARG A 189 1.64 2.49 -20.13
CA ARG A 189 0.64 1.45 -20.37
C ARG A 189 0.19 1.59 -21.83
N SER A 190 0.53 0.60 -22.64
CA SER A 190 0.07 0.45 -24.03
C SER A 190 -1.33 -0.13 -24.09
#